data_AF-A0A9X3J9W7-F1
#
_entry.id   AF-A0A9X3J9W7-F1
#
_cell.length_a   1.000
_cell.length_b   1.000
_cell.length_c   1.000
_cell.angle_alpha   90.00
_cell.angle_beta   90.00
_cell.angle_gamma   90.00
#
_symmetry.space_group_name_H-M   'P 1'
#
loop_
_entity.id
_entity.type
_entity.pdbx_description
1 polymer ?
#
loop_
_entity_poly.entity_id
_entity_poly.type
_entity_poly.pdbx_seq_one_letter_code
_entity_poly.pdbx_strand_id
1 'polypeptide(L)'
;MVHSSLKALGDYPDKAQMVTEALLQTIGEEGTLLIPTLTYETVTAENPVFNVENTQSCVGGLTEYFRKQPGVKRSIHPMEVLHLTGR
;
A
#
# COMPACT_ATOMS: atom_id res chain seq x y z
N MET A 1 2.58 -7.84 -8.04
CA MET A 1 1.95 -6.52 -7.87
C MET A 1 0.46 -6.72 -7.64
N VAL A 2 -0.14 -6.04 -6.66
CA VAL A 2 -1.54 -6.24 -6.26
C VAL A 2 -2.34 -4.94 -6.38
N HIS A 3 -3.51 -5.05 -7.00
CA HIS A 3 -4.61 -4.09 -6.90
C HIS A 3 -5.78 -4.80 -6.24
N SER A 4 -6.46 -4.14 -5.30
CA SER A 4 -7.53 -4.79 -4.54
C SER A 4 -8.67 -3.83 -4.22
N SER A 5 -9.85 -4.42 -3.94
CA SER A 5 -10.99 -3.74 -3.36
C SER A 5 -11.41 -4.46 -2.08
N LEU A 6 -11.10 -3.87 -0.92
CA LEU A 6 -11.53 -4.44 0.37
C LEU A 6 -13.05 -4.49 0.52
N LYS A 7 -13.81 -3.72 -0.27
CA LYS A 7 -15.27 -3.80 -0.30
C LYS A 7 -15.76 -5.08 -0.97
N ALA A 8 -15.03 -5.58 -1.98
CA ALA A 8 -15.42 -6.77 -2.73
C ALA A 8 -15.23 -8.09 -1.95
N LEU A 9 -14.46 -8.07 -0.87
CA LEU A 9 -14.17 -9.26 -0.06
C LEU A 9 -15.31 -9.64 0.90
N GLY A 10 -16.38 -8.83 1.01
CA GLY A 10 -17.43 -9.01 2.01
C GLY A 10 -17.15 -8.21 3.28
N ASP A 11 -17.99 -8.38 4.31
CA ASP A 11 -17.94 -7.58 5.53
C ASP A 11 -17.48 -8.41 6.73
N TYR A 12 -16.23 -8.19 7.12
CA TYR A 12 -15.61 -8.77 8.31
C TYR A 12 -14.51 -7.81 8.82
N PRO A 13 -14.16 -7.88 10.12
CA PRO A 13 -13.13 -7.00 10.69
C PRO A 13 -11.75 -7.25 10.07
N ASP A 14 -10.87 -6.25 10.14
CA ASP A 14 -9.43 -6.38 9.86
C ASP A 14 -9.04 -6.89 8.46
N LYS A 15 -9.91 -6.70 7.45
CA LYS A 15 -9.68 -7.17 6.05
C LYS A 15 -8.31 -6.81 5.49
N ALA A 16 -7.84 -5.59 5.75
CA ALA A 16 -6.56 -5.12 5.24
C ALA A 16 -5.38 -5.91 5.82
N GLN A 17 -5.43 -6.21 7.13
CA GLN A 17 -4.45 -7.04 7.80
C GLN A 17 -4.47 -8.45 7.25
N MET A 18 -5.63 -9.09 7.24
CA MET A 18 -5.78 -10.48 6.80
C MET A 18 -5.29 -10.68 5.35
N VAL A 19 -5.63 -9.76 4.44
CA VAL A 19 -5.18 -9.81 3.05
C VAL A 19 -3.67 -9.61 2.96
N THR A 20 -3.11 -8.66 3.71
CA THR A 20 -1.66 -8.41 3.74
C THR A 20 -0.90 -9.64 4.22
N GLU A 21 -1.32 -10.23 5.34
CA GLU A 21 -0.70 -11.42 5.93
C GLU A 21 -0.82 -12.62 4.99
N ALA A 22 -2.00 -12.86 4.42
CA ALA A 22 -2.21 -13.94 3.46
C ALA A 22 -1.32 -13.80 2.22
N LEU A 23 -1.18 -12.59 1.68
CA LEU A 23 -0.30 -12.33 0.54
C LEU A 23 1.17 -12.58 0.89
N LEU A 24 1.64 -12.09 2.03
CA LEU A 24 3.02 -12.29 2.49
C LEU A 24 3.33 -13.77 2.75
N GLN A 25 2.42 -14.50 3.39
CA GLN A 25 2.54 -15.94 3.58
C GLN A 25 2.59 -16.70 2.25
N THR A 26 1.78 -16.26 1.27
CA THR A 26 1.70 -16.91 -0.04
C THR A 26 2.98 -16.73 -0.87
N ILE A 27 3.58 -15.53 -0.84
CA ILE A 27 4.79 -15.24 -1.62
C ILE A 27 6.07 -15.75 -0.94
N GLY A 28 6.03 -16.02 0.37
CA GLY A 28 7.17 -16.49 1.15
C GLY A 28 8.21 -15.40 1.43
N GLU A 29 9.28 -15.78 2.15
CA GLU A 29 10.33 -14.85 2.61
C GLU A 29 11.13 -14.24 1.44
N GLU A 30 11.38 -15.01 0.38
CA GLU A 30 12.06 -14.53 -0.83
C GLU A 30 11.12 -13.71 -1.76
N GLY A 31 9.83 -13.65 -1.42
CA GLY A 31 8.81 -12.96 -2.21
C GLY A 31 8.89 -11.43 -2.05
N THR A 32 8.53 -10.70 -3.10
CA THR A 32 8.35 -9.23 -3.02
C THR A 32 6.91 -8.85 -3.33
N LEU A 33 6.25 -8.21 -2.34
CA LEU A 33 4.92 -7.64 -2.50
C LEU A 33 5.02 -6.18 -2.96
N LEU A 34 4.42 -5.89 -4.11
CA LEU A 34 4.34 -4.56 -4.70
C LEU A 34 2.89 -4.04 -4.68
N ILE A 35 2.64 -2.88 -4.07
CA ILE A 35 1.32 -2.22 -4.00
C ILE A 35 1.43 -0.74 -4.38
N PRO A 36 0.69 -0.25 -5.40
CA PRO A 36 0.74 1.16 -5.81
C PRO A 36 0.24 2.12 -4.73
N THR A 37 0.94 3.24 -4.48
CA THR A 37 0.54 4.27 -3.51
C THR A 37 0.33 5.64 -4.14
N LEU A 38 -0.58 5.70 -5.11
CA LEU A 38 -0.86 6.93 -5.81
C LEU A 38 -1.42 8.00 -4.87
N THR A 39 -1.06 9.25 -5.11
CA THR A 39 -1.46 10.40 -4.28
C THR A 39 -2.10 11.51 -5.11
N TYR A 40 -2.63 11.22 -6.30
CA TYR A 40 -3.12 12.23 -7.24
C TYR A 40 -4.29 13.06 -6.70
N GLU A 41 -5.01 12.60 -5.67
CA GLU A 41 -6.07 13.38 -5.02
C GLU A 41 -5.54 14.46 -4.09
N THR A 42 -4.32 14.29 -3.55
CA THR A 42 -3.75 15.19 -2.53
C THR A 42 -2.51 15.93 -3.01
N VAL A 43 -1.71 15.33 -3.88
CA VAL A 43 -0.54 15.94 -4.51
C VAL A 43 -0.95 16.45 -5.90
N THR A 44 -1.18 17.76 -5.99
CA THR A 44 -1.67 18.44 -7.19
C THR A 44 -0.76 19.62 -7.55
N ALA A 45 -1.08 20.36 -8.62
CA ALA A 45 -0.35 21.58 -8.94
C ALA A 45 -0.47 22.65 -7.83
N GLU A 46 -1.64 22.71 -7.17
CA GLU A 46 -1.94 23.62 -6.08
C GLU A 46 -1.35 23.16 -4.73
N ASN A 47 -1.16 21.84 -4.56
CA ASN A 47 -0.48 21.25 -3.42
C ASN A 47 0.64 20.28 -3.88
N PRO A 48 1.80 20.80 -4.34
CA PRO A 48 2.82 20.00 -5.01
C PRO A 48 3.72 19.20 -4.05
N VAL A 49 3.44 19.21 -2.75
CA VAL A 49 4.30 18.62 -1.74
C VAL A 49 3.96 17.14 -1.54
N PHE A 50 4.92 16.29 -1.89
CA PHE A 50 4.92 14.88 -1.54
C PHE A 50 5.88 14.60 -0.38
N ASN A 51 5.38 13.91 0.64
CA ASN A 51 6.17 13.40 1.75
C ASN A 51 6.00 11.88 1.82
N VAL A 52 7.12 11.16 1.68
CA VAL A 52 7.16 9.70 1.61
C VAL A 52 6.45 9.05 2.81
N GLU A 53 6.66 9.61 4.00
CA GLU A 53 6.16 9.10 5.29
C GLU A 53 4.72 9.55 5.58
N ASN A 54 4.35 10.77 5.19
CA ASN A 54 3.13 11.41 5.66
C ASN A 54 2.03 11.52 4.60
N THR A 55 2.36 11.61 3.31
CA THR A 55 1.34 11.73 2.27
C THR A 55 0.57 10.42 2.13
N GLN A 56 -0.73 10.44 2.41
CA GLN A 56 -1.57 9.24 2.35
C GLN A 56 -1.79 8.78 0.91
N SER A 57 -1.98 7.47 0.72
CA SER A 57 -2.44 6.93 -0.56
C SER A 57 -3.93 7.20 -0.78
N CYS A 58 -4.32 7.54 -2.01
CA CYS A 58 -5.73 7.72 -2.39
C CYS A 58 -6.35 6.48 -3.06
N VAL A 59 -5.60 5.39 -3.24
CA VAL A 59 -6.06 4.19 -3.98
C VAL A 59 -6.42 3.01 -3.08
N GLY A 60 -7.15 3.30 -1.99
CA GLY A 60 -7.86 2.29 -1.21
C GLY A 60 -7.23 1.88 0.12
N GLY A 61 -8.04 1.25 0.97
CA GLY A 61 -7.70 0.96 2.36
C GLY A 61 -6.58 -0.06 2.55
N LEU A 62 -6.44 -1.06 1.65
CA LEU A 62 -5.34 -2.02 1.74
C LEU A 62 -4.00 -1.31 1.57
N THR A 63 -3.94 -0.41 0.59
CA THR A 63 -2.74 0.35 0.26
C THR A 63 -2.28 1.20 1.44
N GLU A 64 -3.20 1.93 2.08
CA GLU A 64 -2.86 2.80 3.19
C GLU A 64 -2.52 2.02 4.47
N TYR A 65 -3.15 0.86 4.68
CA TYR A 65 -2.76 -0.07 5.73
C TYR A 65 -1.34 -0.61 5.50
N PHE A 66 -1.05 -1.09 4.28
CA PHE A 66 0.24 -1.67 3.92
C PHE A 66 1.38 -0.65 4.04
N ARG A 67 1.15 0.60 3.62
CA ARG A 67 2.14 1.69 3.72
C ARG A 67 2.68 1.91 5.14
N LYS A 68 1.86 1.63 6.16
CA LYS A 68 2.19 1.84 7.57
C LYS A 68 2.84 0.62 8.23
N GLN A 69 3.02 -0.48 7.50
CA GLN A 69 3.59 -1.69 8.07
C GLN A 69 5.11 -1.58 8.23
N PRO A 70 5.68 -2.15 9.31
CA PRO A 70 7.13 -2.21 9.49
C PRO A 70 7.82 -2.88 8.30
N GLY A 71 8.98 -2.36 7.90
CA GLY A 71 9.79 -2.89 6.80
C GLY A 71 9.32 -2.46 5.40
N VAL A 72 8.12 -1.90 5.25
CA VAL A 72 7.62 -1.44 3.95
C VAL A 72 8.39 -0.20 3.52
N LYS A 73 8.87 -0.22 2.28
CA LYS A 73 9.57 0.90 1.66
C LYS A 73 8.71 1.52 0.58
N ARG A 74 8.69 2.84 0.54
CA ARG A 74 7.99 3.63 -0.47
C ARG A 74 8.99 4.37 -1.34
N SER A 75 8.69 4.44 -2.64
CA SER A 75 9.45 5.32 -3.52
C SER A 75 9.33 6.80 -3.10
N ILE A 76 10.35 7.57 -3.47
CA ILE A 76 10.40 9.02 -3.34
C ILE A 76 9.48 9.75 -4.34
N HIS A 77 8.99 9.05 -5.36
CA HIS A 77 8.14 9.65 -6.38
C HIS A 77 6.64 9.50 -6.02
N PRO A 78 5.83 10.57 -6.11
CA PRO A 78 4.43 10.59 -5.68
C PRO A 78 3.50 9.61 -6.40
N MET A 79 3.87 9.19 -7.62
CA MET A 79 3.06 8.31 -8.46
C MET A 79 3.56 6.85 -8.50
N GLU A 80 4.44 6.48 -7.59
CA GLU A 80 5.09 5.15 -7.60
C GLU A 80 4.58 4.20 -6.51
N VAL A 81 5.19 3.01 -6.50
CA VAL A 81 4.76 1.79 -5.81
C VAL A 81 5.46 1.65 -4.45
N LEU A 82 4.80 1.00 -3.50
CA LEU A 82 5.43 0.42 -2.30
C LEU A 82 6.04 -0.93 -2.64
N HIS A 83 7.12 -1.27 -1.94
CA HIS A 83 7.63 -2.63 -1.91
C HIS A 83 7.89 -3.10 -0.48
N LEU A 84 7.59 -4.37 -0.23
CA LEU A 84 8.09 -5.15 0.89
C LEU A 84 8.65 -6.45 0.33
N THR A 85 9.92 -6.70 0.59
CA THR A 85 10.48 -8.05 0.45
C THR A 85 10.18 -8.79 1.75
N GLY A 86 9.85 -10.08 1.68
CA GLY A 86 9.60 -10.90 2.86
C GLY A 86 10.71 -10.73 3.90
N ARG A 87 10.31 -10.83 5.16
CA ARG A 87 10.99 -10.33 6.38
C ARG A 87 12.50 -10.18 6.32
#